data_AF-F9PRP9-F1
#
_entry.id   AF-F9PRP9-F1
#
_cell.length_a   1.000
_cell.length_b   1.000
_cell.length_c   1.000
_cell.angle_alpha   90.00
_cell.angle_beta   90.00
_cell.angle_gamma   90.00
#
_symmetry.space_group_name_H-M   'P 1'
#
loop_
_entity.id
_entity.type
_entity.pdbx_description
1 polymer ?
#
loop_
_entity_poly.entity_id
_entity_poly.type
_entity_poly.pdbx_seq_one_letter_code
_entity_poly.pdbx_strand_id
1 'polypeptide(L)'
;MKIFDKNKLEKINDRQLRYKIVYSILFFLMGALVLKLFHLTIINGDDYRNKADNNRLKDVKITAPRGNIYDRNGKLLAGVKTSPAVQILKDEFNRLSKDEKIEKIEELTKILNKDGASWDTDDYFLGINYFVYSSDVDYFTELKSPKEKVLDIILENKLVEDILKLRIEKNSSSNFPTIS
;
A
#
# COMPACT_ATOMS: atom_id res chain seq x y z
N MET A 1 85.55 -16.94 15.65
CA MET A 1 84.45 -16.01 15.30
C MET A 1 83.33 -16.81 14.64
N LYS A 2 82.18 -16.92 15.33
CA LYS A 2 80.87 -17.49 14.95
C LYS A 2 80.83 -18.67 13.97
N ILE A 3 80.81 -19.89 14.51
CA ILE A 3 80.29 -21.07 13.83
C ILE A 3 78.76 -20.95 13.88
N PHE A 4 78.16 -20.38 12.85
CA PHE A 4 76.70 -20.41 12.68
C PHE A 4 76.29 -21.81 12.22
N ASP A 5 75.62 -22.51 13.11
CA ASP A 5 75.17 -23.88 12.95
C ASP A 5 74.10 -23.96 11.86
N LYS A 6 74.50 -24.39 10.65
CA LYS A 6 73.64 -24.44 9.45
C LYS A 6 72.38 -25.29 9.65
N ASN A 7 72.48 -26.35 10.45
CA ASN A 7 71.34 -27.19 10.84
C ASN A 7 70.26 -26.44 11.62
N LYS A 8 70.66 -25.44 12.42
CA LYS A 8 69.71 -24.62 13.17
C LYS A 8 68.96 -23.67 12.23
N LEU A 9 69.62 -23.16 11.20
CA LEU A 9 69.03 -22.25 10.21
C LEU A 9 68.04 -22.99 9.27
N GLU A 10 68.39 -24.17 8.76
CA GLU A 10 67.46 -25.00 7.98
C GLU A 10 66.22 -25.38 8.79
N LYS A 11 66.41 -25.82 10.03
CA LYS A 11 65.30 -26.20 10.92
C LYS A 11 64.39 -25.03 11.31
N ILE A 12 64.91 -23.79 11.32
CA ILE A 12 64.10 -22.56 11.48
C ILE A 12 63.34 -22.27 10.19
N ASN A 13 63.99 -22.39 9.03
CA ASN A 13 63.37 -22.11 7.73
C ASN A 13 62.24 -23.09 7.41
N ASP A 14 62.39 -24.38 7.76
CA ASP A 14 61.34 -25.39 7.64
C ASP A 14 60.12 -25.09 8.52
N ARG A 15 60.34 -24.61 9.75
CA ARG A 15 59.23 -24.20 10.63
C ARG A 15 58.54 -22.96 10.07
N GLN A 16 59.30 -21.96 9.63
CA GLN A 16 58.76 -20.74 9.02
C GLN A 16 58.00 -21.05 7.72
N LEU A 17 58.46 -22.01 6.92
CA LEU A 17 57.78 -22.44 5.71
C LEU A 17 56.43 -23.10 6.01
N ARG A 18 56.36 -23.97 7.02
CA ARG A 18 55.08 -24.58 7.46
C ARG A 18 54.08 -23.52 7.93
N TYR A 19 54.53 -22.54 8.72
CA TYR A 19 53.66 -21.44 9.15
C TYR A 19 53.17 -20.58 7.98
N LYS A 20 54.05 -20.26 7.02
CA LYS A 20 53.67 -19.50 5.81
C LYS A 20 52.64 -20.25 4.96
N ILE A 21 52.74 -21.57 4.83
CA ILE A 21 51.77 -22.39 4.10
C ILE A 21 50.40 -22.36 4.79
N VAL A 22 50.37 -22.55 6.11
CA VAL A 22 49.12 -22.50 6.89
C VAL A 22 48.47 -21.11 6.81
N TYR A 23 49.27 -20.05 6.94
CA TYR A 23 48.77 -18.67 6.87
C TYR A 23 48.27 -18.32 5.47
N SER A 24 48.92 -18.82 4.42
CA SER A 24 48.47 -18.68 3.03
C SER A 24 47.11 -19.33 2.82
N ILE A 25 46.93 -20.58 3.27
CA ILE A 25 45.64 -21.29 3.22
C ILE A 25 44.55 -20.51 3.97
N LEU A 26 44.84 -20.02 5.17
CA LEU A 26 43.89 -19.25 5.95
C LEU A 26 43.51 -17.94 5.24
N PHE A 27 44.48 -17.27 4.62
CA PHE A 27 44.25 -16.05 3.86
C PHE A 27 43.36 -16.30 2.64
N PHE A 28 43.61 -17.36 1.89
CA PHE A 28 42.74 -17.75 0.77
C PHE A 28 41.32 -18.11 1.21
N LEU A 29 41.18 -18.83 2.34
CA LEU A 29 39.87 -19.15 2.91
C LEU A 29 39.10 -17.89 3.30
N MET A 30 39.76 -16.94 3.96
CA MET A 30 39.16 -15.65 4.28
C MET A 30 38.79 -14.84 3.04
N GLY A 31 39.66 -14.81 2.03
CA GLY A 31 39.38 -14.16 0.76
C GLY A 31 38.13 -14.74 0.07
N ALA A 32 37.99 -16.06 0.05
CA ALA A 32 36.81 -16.73 -0.49
C ALA A 32 35.52 -16.36 0.28
N LEU A 33 35.60 -16.24 1.60
CA LEU A 33 34.47 -15.82 2.43
C LEU A 33 34.05 -14.37 2.16
N VAL A 34 35.02 -13.47 2.01
CA VAL A 34 34.78 -12.06 1.68
C VAL A 34 34.16 -11.92 0.29
N LEU A 35 34.65 -12.66 -0.71
CA LEU A 35 34.05 -12.68 -2.05
C LEU A 35 32.63 -13.23 -2.02
N LYS A 36 32.37 -14.28 -1.24
CA LYS A 36 31.02 -14.84 -1.07
C LYS A 36 30.09 -13.83 -0.41
N LEU A 37 30.57 -13.12 0.60
CA LEU A 37 29.81 -12.07 1.28
C LEU A 37 29.52 -10.90 0.33
N PHE A 38 30.52 -10.42 -0.41
CA PHE A 38 30.37 -9.37 -1.42
C PHE A 38 29.35 -9.76 -2.50
N HIS A 39 29.37 -11.00 -2.99
CA HIS A 39 28.35 -11.49 -3.91
C HIS A 39 26.95 -11.45 -3.26
N LEU A 40 26.82 -11.84 -1.99
CA LEU A 40 25.54 -11.84 -1.31
C LEU A 40 25.02 -10.42 -1.04
N THR A 41 25.91 -9.48 -0.72
CA THR A 41 25.55 -8.09 -0.38
C THR A 41 25.41 -7.17 -1.58
N ILE A 42 26.12 -7.40 -2.70
CA ILE A 42 26.07 -6.51 -3.88
C ILE A 42 25.15 -7.09 -4.95
N ILE A 43 25.28 -8.37 -5.30
CA ILE A 43 24.49 -8.96 -6.39
C ILE A 43 23.08 -9.28 -5.91
N ASN A 44 22.95 -9.85 -4.71
CA ASN A 44 21.65 -10.21 -4.15
C ASN A 44 21.18 -9.24 -3.05
N GLY A 45 21.93 -8.17 -2.78
CA GLY A 45 21.63 -7.22 -1.71
C GLY A 45 20.26 -6.59 -1.90
N ASP A 46 19.98 -6.12 -3.12
CA ASP A 46 18.70 -5.51 -3.47
C ASP A 46 17.56 -6.52 -3.38
N ASP A 47 17.77 -7.77 -3.82
CA ASP A 47 16.76 -8.83 -3.70
C ASP A 47 16.45 -9.20 -2.23
N TYR A 48 17.45 -9.27 -1.36
CA TYR A 48 17.24 -9.52 0.07
C TYR A 48 16.69 -8.30 0.80
N ARG A 49 17.01 -7.08 0.37
CA ARG A 49 16.42 -5.82 0.85
C ARG A 49 14.95 -5.75 0.48
N ASN A 50 14.62 -6.00 -0.79
CA ASN A 50 13.26 -6.07 -1.30
C ASN A 50 12.46 -7.18 -0.64
N LYS A 51 13.06 -8.34 -0.39
CA LYS A 51 12.42 -9.42 0.37
C LYS A 51 12.24 -9.06 1.84
N ALA A 52 13.15 -8.34 2.47
CA ALA A 52 13.01 -7.92 3.87
C ALA A 52 11.93 -6.82 4.03
N ASP A 53 11.88 -5.86 3.10
CA ASP A 53 10.85 -4.82 3.09
C ASP A 53 9.46 -5.41 2.77
N ASN A 54 9.38 -6.39 1.85
CA ASN A 54 8.13 -7.11 1.56
C ASN A 54 7.75 -8.18 2.62
N ASN A 55 8.72 -8.80 3.30
CA ASN A 55 8.52 -9.78 4.37
C ASN A 55 8.44 -9.14 5.76
N ARG A 56 8.17 -7.83 5.88
CA ARG A 56 7.67 -7.27 7.13
C ARG A 56 6.27 -7.86 7.37
N LEU A 57 6.28 -9.07 7.93
CA LEU A 57 5.18 -9.99 8.20
C LEU A 57 3.91 -9.22 8.55
N LYS A 58 3.05 -8.97 7.55
CA LYS A 58 1.63 -8.88 7.83
C LYS A 58 1.21 -10.31 8.09
N ASP A 59 1.14 -10.68 9.37
CA ASP A 59 0.37 -11.85 9.78
C ASP A 59 -1.08 -11.61 9.34
N VAL A 60 -1.41 -12.04 8.13
CA VAL A 60 -2.79 -12.03 7.65
C VAL A 60 -3.46 -13.19 8.36
N LYS A 61 -3.96 -12.92 9.58
CA LYS A 61 -4.90 -13.81 10.24
C LYS A 61 -6.12 -13.96 9.33
N ILE A 62 -6.14 -15.04 8.57
CA ILE A 62 -7.35 -15.50 7.89
C ILE A 62 -8.37 -15.86 8.97
N THR A 63 -9.28 -14.94 9.23
CA THR A 63 -10.40 -15.17 10.13
C THR A 63 -11.35 -16.13 9.41
N ALA A 64 -11.67 -17.27 10.04
CA ALA A 64 -12.62 -18.21 9.47
C ALA A 64 -13.98 -17.51 9.25
N PRO A 65 -14.63 -17.68 8.09
CA PRO A 65 -15.94 -17.11 7.84
C PRO A 65 -16.93 -17.68 8.87
N ARG A 66 -17.64 -16.80 9.59
CA ARG A 66 -18.73 -17.23 10.48
C ARG A 66 -19.88 -17.81 9.65
N GLY A 67 -20.59 -18.78 10.21
CA GLY A 67 -21.79 -19.33 9.58
C GLY A 67 -22.93 -18.30 9.49
N ASN A 68 -23.84 -18.52 8.55
CA ASN A 68 -25.06 -17.73 8.41
C ASN A 68 -26.03 -18.05 9.57
N ILE A 69 -26.62 -17.02 10.17
CA ILE A 69 -27.61 -17.14 11.24
C ILE A 69 -29.01 -17.01 10.64
N TYR A 70 -29.82 -18.04 10.84
CA TYR A 70 -31.21 -18.13 10.38
C TYR A 70 -32.18 -18.07 11.57
N ASP A 71 -33.33 -17.43 11.38
CA ASP A 71 -34.47 -17.52 12.29
C ASP A 71 -35.09 -18.94 12.26
N ARG A 72 -35.96 -19.27 13.22
CA ARG A 72 -36.73 -20.53 13.26
C ARG A 72 -37.54 -20.81 11.99
N ASN A 73 -37.84 -19.77 11.23
CA ASN A 73 -38.58 -19.82 9.96
C ASN A 73 -37.65 -19.93 8.73
N GLY A 74 -36.35 -20.13 8.91
CA GLY A 74 -35.36 -20.21 7.82
C GLY A 74 -35.01 -18.87 7.17
N LYS A 75 -35.46 -17.74 7.72
CA LYS A 75 -35.11 -16.40 7.23
C LYS A 75 -33.70 -16.02 7.67
N LEU A 76 -32.83 -15.63 6.74
CA LEU A 76 -31.48 -15.15 7.03
C LEU A 76 -31.56 -13.84 7.83
N LEU A 77 -31.00 -13.83 9.04
CA LEU A 77 -30.92 -12.63 9.90
C LEU A 77 -29.55 -11.97 9.82
N ALA A 78 -28.48 -12.77 9.74
CA ALA A 78 -27.11 -12.29 9.56
C ALA A 78 -26.31 -13.31 8.76
N GLY A 79 -25.60 -12.85 7.73
CA GLY A 79 -24.74 -13.70 6.90
C GLY A 79 -23.40 -13.03 6.62
N VAL A 80 -22.41 -13.83 6.25
CA VAL A 80 -21.10 -13.31 5.83
C VAL A 80 -21.17 -12.97 4.35
N LYS A 81 -20.87 -11.71 4.00
CA LYS A 81 -20.62 -11.28 2.62
C LYS A 81 -19.14 -10.94 2.47
N THR A 82 -18.50 -11.52 1.45
CA THR A 82 -17.14 -11.14 1.07
C THR A 82 -17.20 -9.76 0.40
N SER A 83 -16.53 -8.77 0.98
CA SER A 83 -16.42 -7.43 0.41
C SER A 83 -14.99 -7.21 -0.12
N PRO A 84 -14.81 -6.79 -1.38
CA PRO A 84 -13.51 -6.36 -1.88
C PRO A 84 -13.06 -5.09 -1.12
N ALA A 85 -11.90 -5.16 -0.46
CA ALA A 85 -11.32 -4.01 0.23
C ALA A 85 -10.17 -3.43 -0.59
N VAL A 86 -10.31 -2.21 -1.07
CA VAL A 86 -9.22 -1.47 -1.73
C VAL A 86 -8.62 -0.49 -0.73
N GLN A 87 -7.29 -0.50 -0.60
CA GLN A 87 -6.54 0.41 0.25
C GLN A 87 -5.71 1.35 -0.62
N ILE A 88 -5.87 2.66 -0.39
CA ILE A 88 -5.07 3.69 -1.04
C ILE A 88 -4.05 4.17 -0.01
N LEU A 89 -2.76 4.16 -0.36
CA LEU A 89 -1.72 4.77 0.48
C LEU A 89 -1.84 6.30 0.40
N LYS A 90 -2.20 6.91 1.52
CA LYS A 90 -2.49 8.35 1.61
C LYS A 90 -1.29 9.21 1.20
N ASP A 91 -0.06 8.76 1.47
CA ASP A 91 1.16 9.49 1.16
C ASP A 91 1.45 9.56 -0.35
N GLU A 92 1.23 8.45 -1.07
CA GLU A 92 1.38 8.43 -2.53
C GLU A 92 0.23 9.19 -3.19
N PHE A 93 -0.99 9.01 -2.70
CA PHE A 93 -2.15 9.72 -3.21
C PHE A 93 -1.99 11.23 -3.03
N ASN A 94 -1.51 11.71 -1.87
CA ASN A 94 -1.33 13.15 -1.62
C ASN A 94 -0.28 13.80 -2.51
N ARG A 95 0.73 13.05 -2.98
CA ARG A 95 1.80 13.54 -3.87
C ARG A 95 1.36 13.73 -5.32
N LEU A 96 0.22 13.16 -5.72
CA LEU A 96 -0.33 13.30 -7.06
C LEU A 96 -0.92 14.70 -7.30
N SER A 97 -0.83 15.17 -8.55
CA SER A 97 -1.55 16.35 -9.02
C SER A 97 -3.08 16.14 -8.91
N LYS A 98 -3.86 17.21 -8.87
CA LYS A 98 -5.33 17.12 -8.78
C LYS A 98 -5.92 16.28 -9.92
N ASP A 99 -5.43 16.47 -11.15
CA ASP A 99 -5.94 15.76 -12.32
C ASP A 99 -5.61 14.26 -12.25
N GLU A 100 -4.39 13.93 -11.80
CA GLU A 100 -3.96 12.54 -11.59
C GLU A 100 -4.76 11.85 -10.48
N LYS A 101 -5.11 12.56 -9.41
CA LYS A 101 -5.99 12.05 -8.35
C LYS A 101 -7.37 11.69 -8.90
N ILE A 102 -7.94 12.56 -9.73
CA ILE A 102 -9.24 12.37 -10.34
C ILE A 102 -9.19 11.15 -11.26
N GLU A 103 -8.17 11.03 -12.11
CA GLU A 103 -8.00 9.88 -13.00
C GLU A 103 -7.90 8.57 -12.22
N LYS A 104 -7.09 8.55 -11.15
CA LYS A 104 -6.92 7.34 -10.30
C LYS A 104 -8.20 6.97 -9.55
N ILE A 105 -8.98 7.96 -9.09
CA ILE A 105 -10.30 7.72 -8.49
C ILE A 105 -11.28 7.19 -9.54
N GLU A 106 -11.29 7.73 -10.75
CA GLU A 106 -12.14 7.22 -11.84
C GLU A 106 -11.78 5.78 -12.20
N GLU A 107 -10.49 5.46 -12.31
CA GLU A 107 -9.98 4.12 -12.58
C GLU A 107 -10.40 3.15 -11.48
N LEU A 108 -10.19 3.53 -10.22
CA LEU A 108 -10.61 2.75 -9.06
C LEU A 108 -12.12 2.49 -9.07
N THR A 109 -12.92 3.51 -9.36
CA THR A 109 -14.38 3.41 -9.43
C THR A 109 -14.82 2.44 -10.52
N LYS A 110 -14.16 2.43 -11.70
CA LYS A 110 -14.46 1.47 -12.77
C LYS A 110 -14.17 0.03 -12.33
N ILE A 111 -13.06 -0.19 -11.63
CA ILE A 111 -12.69 -1.51 -11.12
C ILE A 111 -13.68 -1.98 -10.06
N LEU A 112 -14.04 -1.10 -9.11
CA LEU A 112 -15.01 -1.42 -8.05
C LEU A 112 -16.40 -1.74 -8.62
N ASN A 113 -16.86 -0.98 -9.62
CA ASN A 113 -18.11 -1.27 -10.33
C ASN A 113 -18.08 -2.62 -11.05
N LYS A 114 -16.96 -2.95 -11.69
CA LYS A 114 -16.80 -4.23 -12.40
C LYS A 114 -16.88 -5.43 -11.46
N ASP A 115 -16.32 -5.30 -10.25
CA ASP A 115 -16.30 -6.37 -9.25
C ASP A 115 -17.56 -6.40 -8.36
N GLY A 116 -18.55 -5.52 -8.63
CA GLY A 116 -19.80 -5.47 -7.89
C GLY A 116 -19.64 -5.01 -6.44
N ALA A 117 -18.53 -4.33 -6.12
CA ALA A 117 -18.31 -3.75 -4.80
C ALA A 117 -19.22 -2.52 -4.65
N SER A 118 -20.03 -2.49 -3.59
CA SER A 118 -20.82 -1.31 -3.21
C SER A 118 -19.88 -0.24 -2.67
N TRP A 119 -19.43 0.67 -3.54
CA TRP A 119 -18.59 1.82 -3.18
C TRP A 119 -19.40 3.10 -2.93
N ASP A 120 -20.68 3.12 -3.33
CA ASP A 120 -21.59 4.27 -3.16
C ASP A 120 -22.33 4.30 -1.82
N THR A 121 -22.08 3.30 -0.96
CA THR A 121 -22.75 3.20 0.34
C THR A 121 -22.22 4.30 1.24
N ASP A 122 -23.11 4.98 1.97
CA ASP A 122 -22.82 6.15 2.82
C ASP A 122 -21.69 5.91 3.87
N ASP A 123 -21.27 4.66 4.07
CA ASP A 123 -20.17 4.24 4.93
C ASP A 123 -18.76 4.50 4.37
N TYR A 124 -18.60 4.71 3.06
CA TYR A 124 -17.29 4.95 2.43
C TYR A 124 -17.13 6.41 1.97
N PHE A 125 -16.02 7.05 2.36
CA PHE A 125 -15.68 8.44 2.01
C PHE A 125 -15.40 8.69 0.51
N LEU A 126 -15.71 7.75 -0.38
CA LEU A 126 -15.45 7.83 -1.83
C LEU A 126 -16.73 8.09 -2.62
N GLY A 127 -17.48 9.13 -2.23
CA GLY A 127 -18.61 9.61 -3.01
C GLY A 127 -18.13 10.46 -4.18
N ILE A 128 -18.25 9.97 -5.42
CA ILE A 128 -18.22 10.86 -6.59
C ILE A 128 -19.59 11.56 -6.64
N ASN A 129 -19.61 12.90 -6.63
CA ASN A 129 -20.81 13.74 -6.52
C ASN A 129 -21.38 13.93 -5.09
N TYR A 130 -20.53 14.36 -4.16
CA TYR A 130 -20.99 14.84 -2.85
C TYR A 130 -21.28 16.35 -2.90
N PHE A 131 -22.37 16.76 -2.26
CA PHE A 131 -22.66 18.17 -2.03
C PHE A 131 -21.84 18.66 -0.83
N VAL A 132 -21.26 19.83 -0.95
CA VAL A 132 -20.34 20.42 0.04
C VAL A 132 -20.82 21.83 0.32
N TYR A 133 -20.81 22.25 1.58
CA TYR A 133 -20.92 23.68 1.86
C TYR A 133 -19.64 24.40 1.42
N SER A 134 -19.80 25.60 0.86
CA SER A 134 -18.67 26.41 0.38
C SER A 134 -17.76 26.88 1.52
N SER A 135 -18.26 26.93 2.76
CA SER A 135 -17.54 27.38 3.95
C SER A 135 -17.58 26.34 5.06
N ASP A 136 -16.47 26.18 5.78
CA ASP A 136 -16.40 25.31 6.95
C ASP A 136 -17.35 25.75 8.07
N VAL A 137 -17.63 27.05 8.18
CA VAL A 137 -18.54 27.62 9.18
C VAL A 137 -19.96 27.10 8.98
N ASP A 138 -20.36 26.91 7.72
CA ASP A 138 -21.72 26.50 7.37
C ASP A 138 -22.03 25.07 7.83
N TYR A 139 -21.02 24.21 7.99
CA TYR A 139 -21.20 22.88 8.57
C TYR A 139 -21.57 22.90 10.05
N PHE A 140 -21.22 23.96 10.77
CA PHE A 140 -21.48 24.10 12.20
C PHE A 140 -22.74 24.95 12.47
N THR A 141 -23.11 25.83 11.54
CA THR A 141 -24.31 26.67 11.66
C THR A 141 -25.55 25.99 11.08
N GLU A 142 -25.41 25.22 10.00
CA GLU A 142 -26.49 24.45 9.41
C GLU A 142 -26.61 23.10 10.13
N LEU A 143 -27.72 22.88 10.82
CA LEU A 143 -28.02 21.61 11.52
C LEU A 143 -28.37 20.45 10.56
N LYS A 144 -28.23 20.66 9.24
CA LYS A 144 -28.58 19.71 8.19
C LYS A 144 -27.36 19.42 7.34
N SER A 145 -27.25 18.17 6.90
CA SER A 145 -26.23 17.80 5.94
C SER A 145 -26.43 18.56 4.61
N PRO A 146 -25.36 18.84 3.84
CA PRO A 146 -25.49 19.47 2.53
C PRO A 146 -26.48 18.76 1.61
N LYS A 147 -26.53 17.42 1.69
CA LYS A 147 -27.46 16.57 0.92
C LYS A 147 -28.91 16.81 1.29
N GLU A 148 -29.22 16.87 2.59
CA GLU A 148 -30.57 17.17 3.08
C GLU A 148 -31.01 18.58 2.69
N LYS A 149 -30.10 19.56 2.78
CA LYS A 149 -30.41 20.94 2.36
C LYS A 149 -30.72 21.02 0.86
N VAL A 150 -29.95 20.32 0.03
CA VAL A 150 -30.22 20.24 -1.42
C VAL A 150 -31.55 19.55 -1.68
N LEU A 151 -31.87 18.48 -0.96
CA LEU A 151 -33.16 17.79 -1.08
C LEU A 151 -34.33 18.72 -0.71
N ASP A 152 -34.20 19.47 0.39
CA ASP A 152 -35.20 20.45 0.81
C ASP A 152 -35.43 21.52 -0.28
N ILE A 153 -34.35 22.07 -0.85
CA ILE A 153 -34.44 23.05 -1.95
C ILE A 153 -35.15 22.47 -3.17
N ILE A 154 -34.88 21.22 -3.53
CA ILE A 154 -35.52 20.55 -4.68
C ILE A 154 -37.01 20.36 -4.43
N LEU A 155 -37.38 19.94 -3.22
CA LEU A 155 -38.77 19.72 -2.82
C LEU A 155 -39.55 21.03 -2.73
N GLU A 156 -38.96 22.06 -2.11
CA GLU A 156 -39.57 23.38 -1.94
C GLU A 156 -39.83 24.07 -3.28
N ASN A 157 -38.89 23.97 -4.22
CA ASN A 157 -39.02 24.56 -5.55
C ASN A 157 -39.72 23.65 -6.57
N LYS A 158 -40.23 22.47 -6.15
CA LYS A 158 -40.89 21.47 -7.02
C LYS A 158 -40.07 21.06 -8.24
N LEU A 159 -38.75 21.04 -8.13
CA LEU A 159 -37.82 20.78 -9.25
C LEU A 159 -37.67 19.29 -9.60
N VAL A 160 -38.38 18.40 -8.89
CA VAL A 160 -38.24 16.94 -9.04
C VAL A 160 -38.56 16.49 -10.47
N GLU A 161 -39.67 16.96 -11.04
CA GLU A 161 -40.06 16.56 -12.40
C GLU A 161 -39.08 17.04 -13.47
N ASP A 162 -38.54 18.25 -13.29
CA ASP A 162 -37.61 18.84 -14.23
C ASP A 162 -36.26 18.11 -14.17
N ILE A 163 -35.78 17.78 -12.97
CA ILE A 163 -34.55 17.02 -12.77
C ILE A 163 -34.66 15.60 -13.36
N LEU A 164 -35.80 14.93 -13.21
CA LEU A 164 -36.00 13.59 -13.78
C LEU A 164 -35.99 13.56 -15.32
N LYS A 165 -36.32 14.69 -15.96
CA LYS A 165 -36.25 14.85 -17.42
C LYS A 165 -34.84 15.19 -17.91
N LEU A 166 -33.93 15.61 -17.02
CA LEU A 166 -32.55 15.89 -17.39
C LEU A 166 -31.82 14.60 -17.75
N ARG A 167 -31.12 14.63 -18.88
CA ARG A 167 -30.14 13.61 -19.24
C ARG A 167 -28.76 14.11 -18.82
N ILE A 168 -28.05 13.33 -18.00
CA ILE A 168 -26.65 13.63 -17.69
C ILE A 168 -25.81 13.31 -18.92
N GLU A 169 -25.23 14.34 -19.53
CA GLU A 169 -24.24 14.20 -20.59
C GLU A 169 -22.85 14.33 -19.96
N LYS A 170 -21.97 13.32 -20.14
CA LYS A 170 -20.63 13.32 -19.52
C LYS A 170 -19.75 14.37 -20.20
N ASN A 171 -19.72 15.59 -19.68
CA ASN A 171 -18.74 16.59 -20.09
C ASN A 171 -17.45 16.42 -19.27
N SER A 172 -16.33 16.17 -19.94
CA SER A 172 -15.02 15.86 -19.32
C SER A 172 -14.27 17.10 -18.81
N SER A 173 -14.99 18.15 -18.42
CA SER A 173 -14.42 19.43 -17.97
C SER A 173 -15.19 19.97 -16.77
N SER A 174 -15.01 19.34 -15.61
CA SER A 174 -15.49 19.88 -14.34
C SER A 174 -14.34 20.62 -13.65
N ASN A 175 -14.19 21.91 -13.95
CA ASN A 175 -13.37 22.81 -13.15
C ASN A 175 -14.02 23.01 -11.78
N PHE A 176 -13.55 22.28 -10.77
CA PHE A 176 -13.96 22.52 -9.39
C PHE A 176 -13.30 23.80 -8.86
N PRO A 177 -14.04 24.69 -8.19
CA PRO A 177 -13.46 25.92 -7.63
C PRO A 177 -12.43 25.57 -6.56
N THR A 178 -11.26 26.17 -6.69
CA THR A 178 -10.18 26.16 -5.70
C THR A 178 -10.58 26.99 -4.49
N ILE A 179 -10.63 26.37 -3.30
CA ILE A 179 -10.69 27.09 -2.02
C ILE A 179 -9.24 27.39 -1.61
N SER A 180 -8.93 28.67 -1.47
CA SER A 180 -7.74 29.22 -0.81
C SER A 180 -8.03 29.49 0.66
#